data_AF-A0A2E6PXS1-F1
#
_entry.id   AF-A0A2E6PXS1-F1
#
_cell.length_a   1.000
_cell.length_b   1.000
_cell.length_c   1.000
_cell.angle_alpha   90.00
_cell.angle_beta   90.00
_cell.angle_gamma   90.00
#
_symmetry.space_group_name_H-M   'P 1'
#
loop_
_entity.id
_entity.type
_entity.pdbx_description
1 polymer ?
#
loop_
_entity_poly.entity_id
_entity_poly.type
_entity_poly.pdbx_seq_one_letter_code
_entity_poly.pdbx_strand_id
1 'polypeptide(L)' 'MLNKLYRHQGNLYKIIRNVPLHNFQTLDQVQEFRDYVNSNHVLKTKTHYMFCEVVEEAEIVG' A
#
# COMPACT_ATOMS: atom_id res chain seq x y z
N MET A 1 5.53 -15.44 3.56
CA MET A 1 4.89 -14.83 2.36
C MET A 1 5.84 -13.77 1.84
N LEU A 2 6.21 -13.78 0.55
CA LEU A 2 7.14 -12.81 -0.02
C LEU A 2 6.37 -11.51 -0.33
N ASN A 3 6.69 -10.41 0.35
CA ASN A 3 6.07 -9.11 0.06
C ASN A 3 6.61 -8.59 -1.27
N LYS A 4 5.72 -8.18 -2.18
CA LYS A 4 6.10 -7.69 -3.51
C LYS A 4 6.50 -6.22 -3.44
N LEU A 5 7.60 -5.88 -4.10
CA LEU A 5 7.97 -4.48 -4.34
C LEU A 5 7.28 -3.95 -5.60
N TYR A 6 6.81 -2.71 -5.56
CA TYR A 6 6.11 -2.05 -6.65
C TYR A 6 6.68 -0.64 -6.84
N ARG A 7 7.09 -0.29 -8.07
CA ARG A 7 7.56 1.06 -8.41
C ARG A 7 6.45 1.86 -9.06
N HIS A 8 6.21 3.08 -8.55
CA HIS A 8 5.23 4.00 -9.12
C HIS A 8 5.67 5.44 -8.92
N GLN A 9 5.75 6.20 -10.02
CA GLN A 9 6.14 7.62 -10.01
C GLN A 9 7.47 7.89 -9.28
N GLY A 10 8.47 7.03 -9.47
CA GLY A 10 9.78 7.15 -8.81
C GLY A 10 9.86 6.53 -7.41
N ASN A 11 8.72 6.41 -6.71
CA ASN A 11 8.68 5.81 -5.38
C ASN A 11 8.65 4.28 -5.42
N LEU A 12 9.28 3.65 -4.44
CA LEU A 12 9.22 2.21 -4.20
C LEU A 12 8.25 1.93 -3.06
N TYR A 13 7.35 0.97 -3.28
CA TYR A 13 6.35 0.56 -2.31
C TYR A 13 6.48 -0.92 -2.03
N LYS A 14 6.40 -1.31 -0.76
CA LYS A 14 6.29 -2.70 -0.34
C LYS A 14 4.81 -3.03 -0.14
N ILE A 15 4.26 -3.88 -1.00
CA ILE A 15 2.84 -4.26 -0.94
C ILE A 15 2.63 -5.26 0.20
N ILE A 16 1.75 -4.90 1.14
CA ILE A 16 1.34 -5.73 2.27
C ILE A 16 0.09 -6.54 1.91
N ARG A 17 -0.93 -5.89 1.35
CA ARG A 17 -2.17 -6.53 0.89
C ARG A 17 -2.64 -5.94 -0.43
N ASN A 18 -3.24 -6.80 -1.26
CA ASN A 18 -3.92 -6.41 -2.49
C ASN A 18 -5.33 -6.96 -2.43
N VAL A 19 -6.34 -6.09 -2.44
CA VAL A 19 -7.73 -6.46 -2.16
C VAL A 19 -8.65 -5.86 -3.23
N PRO A 20 -9.60 -6.62 -3.81
CA PRO A 20 -10.52 -6.10 -4.81
C PRO A 20 -11.32 -4.89 -4.30
N LEU A 21 -11.64 -3.94 -5.20
CA LEU A 21 -12.37 -2.72 -4.82
C LEU A 21 -13.73 -3.02 -4.16
N HIS A 22 -14.42 -4.08 -4.61
CA HIS A 22 -15.76 -4.42 -4.13
C HIS A 22 -15.81 -4.93 -2.68
N ASN A 23 -14.66 -5.19 -2.04
CA ASN A 23 -14.61 -5.55 -0.62
C ASN A 23 -14.85 -4.35 0.31
N PHE A 24 -14.77 -3.13 -0.20
CA PHE A 24 -14.95 -1.91 0.58
C PHE A 24 -16.08 -1.09 -0.03
N GLN A 25 -17.03 -0.68 0.81
CA GLN A 25 -18.18 0.13 0.44
C GLN A 25 -17.93 1.62 0.67
N THR A 26 -17.06 1.95 1.62
CA THR A 26 -16.73 3.34 1.99
C THR A 26 -15.21 3.54 2.07
N LEU A 27 -14.78 4.81 2.03
CA LEU A 27 -13.37 5.15 2.24
C LEU A 27 -12.92 4.91 3.68
N ASP A 28 -13.82 5.01 4.66
CA ASP A 28 -13.50 4.76 6.07
C ASP A 28 -13.09 3.30 6.29
N GLN A 29 -13.79 2.35 5.65
CA GLN A 29 -13.40 0.94 5.70
C GLN A 29 -12.01 0.69 5.10
N VAL A 30 -11.62 1.46 4.07
CA VAL A 30 -10.28 1.38 3.50
C VAL A 30 -9.25 1.90 4.50
N GLN A 31 -9.53 3.00 5.20
CA GLN A 31 -8.63 3.56 6.22
C GLN A 31 -8.49 2.65 7.43
N GLU A 32 -9.59 2.13 7.96
CA GLU A 32 -9.58 1.15 9.04
C GLU A 32 -8.79 -0.10 8.65
N PHE A 33 -8.98 -0.60 7.43
CA PHE A 33 -8.23 -1.76 6.95
C PHE A 33 -6.74 -1.45 6.75
N ARG A 34 -6.40 -0.24 6.27
CA ARG A 34 -5.01 0.22 6.15
C ARG A 34 -4.30 0.13 7.51
N ASP A 35 -4.95 0.64 8.55
CA ASP A 35 -4.42 0.66 9.91
C ASP A 35 -4.36 -0.75 10.50
N TYR A 36 -5.40 -1.58 10.28
CA TYR A 36 -5.43 -2.98 10.70
C TYR A 36 -4.28 -3.82 10.11
N VAL A 37 -3.91 -3.59 8.85
CA VAL A 37 -2.80 -4.33 8.21
C VAL A 37 -1.43 -3.68 8.40
N ASN A 38 -1.34 -2.63 9.22
CA ASN A 38 -0.12 -1.84 9.49
C ASN A 38 0.54 -1.31 8.20
N SER A 39 -0.26 -0.80 7.26
CA SER A 39 0.24 -0.08 6.07
C SER A 39 0.20 1.42 6.29
N ASN A 40 1.11 2.18 5.67
CA ASN A 40 1.12 3.65 5.77
C ASN A 40 0.60 4.35 4.50
N HIS A 41 0.39 3.59 3.41
CA HIS A 41 -0.04 4.10 2.13
C HIS A 41 -1.02 3.15 1.43
N VAL A 42 -1.89 3.70 0.59
CA VAL A 42 -2.85 2.92 -0.21
C VAL A 42 -2.82 3.42 -1.65
N LEU A 43 -2.42 2.54 -2.56
CA LEU A 43 -2.53 2.78 -4.00
C LEU A 43 -3.85 2.19 -4.51
N LYS A 44 -4.44 2.80 -5.54
CA LYS A 44 -5.67 2.32 -6.16
C LYS A 44 -5.44 2.02 -7.64
N THR A 45 -5.88 0.86 -8.07
CA THR A 45 -5.98 0.49 -9.49
C THR A 45 -7.43 0.48 -9.95
N LYS A 46 -7.66 0.10 -11.22
CA LYS A 46 -9.02 -0.09 -11.73
C LYS A 46 -9.80 -1.19 -10.99
N THR A 47 -9.11 -2.14 -10.36
CA THR A 47 -9.75 -3.35 -9.81
C THR A 47 -9.41 -3.65 -8.35
N HIS A 48 -8.36 -3.02 -7.79
CA HIS A 48 -7.90 -3.31 -6.42
C HIS A 48 -7.42 -2.06 -5.67
N TYR A 49 -7.50 -2.14 -4.34
CA TYR A 49 -6.69 -1.38 -3.40
C TYR A 49 -5.41 -2.16 -3.05
N MET A 50 -4.27 -1.49 -3.15
CA MET A 50 -2.96 -1.99 -2.76
C MET A 50 -2.49 -1.25 -1.51
N PHE A 51 -2.56 -1.93 -0.37
CA PHE A 51 -2.09 -1.44 0.93
C PHE A 51 -0.59 -1.68 1.03
N CYS A 52 0.19 -0.62 1.24
CA CYS A 52 1.64 -0.68 1.14
C CYS A 52 2.35 0.21 2.16
N GLU A 53 3.63 -0.08 2.33
CA GLU A 53 4.61 0.80 2.98
C GLU A 53 5.37 1.55 1.89
N VAL A 54 5.49 2.88 2.01
CA VAL A 54 6.49 3.63 1.25
C VAL A 54 7.87 3.21 1.74
N VAL A 55 8.71 2.74 0.83
CA VAL A 55 10.12 2.51 1.11
C VAL A 55 10.83 3.82 0.84
N GLU A 56 11.08 4.57 1.90
CA GLU A 56 11.94 5.77 1.82
C GLU A 56 13.35 5.31 1.41
N GLU A 57 13.92 5.97 0.41
CA GLU A 57 15.33 5.75 0.10
C GLU A 57 16.13 6.25 1.31
N ALA A 58 16.88 5.35 1.95
CA ALA A 58 17.75 5.75 3.04
C ALA A 58 18.82 6.71 2.49
N GLU A 59 18.83 7.94 2.97
CA GLU A 59 19.96 8.84 2.77
C GLU A 59 21.16 8.24 3.51
N ILE A 60 22.26 7.98 2.80
CA ILE A 60 23.53 7.64 3.43
C ILE A 60 24.00 8.89 4.16
N VAL A 61 23.87 8.91 5.48
CA VAL A 61 24.51 9.93 6.31
C VAL A 61 26.01 9.64 6.29
N GLY A 62 26.75 10.40 5.49
CA GLY A 62 28.22 10.39 5.43
C GLY A 62 28.86 11.18 6.55
#